data_AF-A0A3N5XXF3-F1
#
_entry.id   AF-A0A3N5XXF3-F1
#
_cell.length_a   1.000
_cell.length_b   1.000
_cell.length_c   1.000
_cell.angle_alpha   90.00
_cell.angle_beta   90.00
_cell.angle_gamma   90.00
#
_symmetry.space_group_name_H-M   'P 1'
#
loop_
_entity.id
_entity.type
_entity.pdbx_description
1 polymer ?
#
loop_
_entity_poly.entity_id
_entity_poly.type
_entity_poly.pdbx_seq_one_letter_code
_entity_poly.pdbx_strand_id
1 'polypeptide(L)'
;MAAGGRPAHADEQPRSRGGRAPRRPDRLRRVGQGRAELGVLRGDHRCAAVTRGRRDAARAVGQAGRHLPDPPRRAPRGSSLSCKNWLIEAAYRMIQNNLDPEVAEKPDALVVYHGIGKAARNHDALRAIVRALLELGEDETLLVQSGKPVGVFTTHPGAPRVLIANSLLVPRWATWDEFRRLEAEGLTMFGQM
;
A
#
# COMPACT_ATOMS: atom_id res chain seq x y z
N MET A 1 39.12 26.68 -30.77
CA MET A 1 38.55 25.49 -31.44
C MET A 1 37.74 24.74 -30.41
N ALA A 2 36.43 24.70 -30.60
CA ALA A 2 35.48 24.06 -29.69
C ALA A 2 35.41 22.55 -29.96
N ALA A 3 35.49 21.74 -28.92
CA ALA A 3 35.13 20.32 -28.97
C ALA A 3 33.91 20.10 -28.06
N GLY A 4 32.73 20.22 -28.66
CA GLY A 4 31.47 19.86 -28.02
C GLY A 4 31.28 18.35 -28.04
N GLY A 5 31.50 17.71 -26.89
CA GLY A 5 31.08 16.33 -26.65
C GLY A 5 29.61 16.28 -26.25
N ARG A 6 28.78 15.62 -27.05
CA ARG A 6 27.37 15.33 -26.75
C ARG A 6 27.26 14.43 -25.51
N PRO A 7 26.32 14.65 -24.59
CA PRO A 7 25.83 13.56 -23.76
C PRO A 7 24.76 12.79 -24.54
N ALA A 8 24.94 11.47 -24.57
CA ALA A 8 23.98 10.52 -25.08
C ALA A 8 22.94 10.18 -24.00
N HIS A 9 21.71 9.97 -24.46
CA HIS A 9 20.63 9.21 -23.80
C HIS A 9 20.11 9.69 -22.44
N ALA A 10 19.19 10.65 -22.49
CA ALA A 10 18.01 10.67 -21.63
C ALA A 10 16.92 11.47 -22.35
N ASP A 11 15.94 10.78 -22.96
CA ASP A 11 14.53 11.17 -22.87
C ASP A 11 13.59 10.28 -23.71
N GLU A 12 12.48 9.94 -23.05
CA GLU A 12 11.13 9.70 -23.57
C GLU A 12 10.77 8.40 -24.33
N GLN A 13 10.16 7.53 -23.52
CA GLN A 13 8.96 6.69 -23.72
C GLN A 13 8.21 6.79 -25.07
N PRO A 14 7.69 5.66 -25.61
CA PRO A 14 7.07 5.63 -26.93
C PRO A 14 5.77 6.44 -26.97
N ARG A 15 5.74 7.43 -27.88
CA ARG A 15 4.57 8.27 -28.21
C ARG A 15 3.38 7.42 -28.65
N SER A 16 2.18 7.81 -28.20
CA SER A 16 0.91 7.19 -28.56
C SER A 16 0.65 7.26 -30.07
N ARG A 17 0.75 6.12 -30.75
CA ARG A 17 0.23 5.98 -32.11
C ARG A 17 -1.30 5.99 -32.05
N GLY A 18 -1.91 6.94 -32.73
CA GLY A 18 -3.36 7.11 -32.83
C GLY A 18 -4.05 5.83 -33.29
N GLY A 19 -4.71 5.16 -32.35
CA GLY A 19 -5.60 4.02 -32.60
C GLY A 19 -7.04 4.50 -32.76
N ARG A 20 -7.69 4.04 -33.82
CA ARG A 20 -9.13 4.26 -34.12
C ARG A 20 -10.00 3.90 -32.91
N ALA A 21 -11.00 4.75 -32.63
CA ALA A 21 -12.02 4.50 -31.62
C ALA A 21 -12.73 3.14 -31.82
N PRO A 22 -12.96 2.35 -30.76
CA PRO A 22 -13.70 1.10 -30.87
C PRO A 22 -15.19 1.39 -31.15
N ARG A 23 -15.79 0.57 -32.03
CA ARG A 23 -17.22 0.63 -32.37
C ARG A 23 -18.07 0.29 -31.14
N ARG A 24 -19.17 1.02 -30.95
CA ARG A 24 -20.16 0.80 -29.89
C ARG A 24 -20.69 -0.64 -29.96
N PRO A 25 -20.80 -1.37 -28.84
CA PRO A 25 -21.51 -2.64 -28.85
C PRO A 25 -23.02 -2.40 -28.94
N ASP A 26 -23.66 -3.23 -29.75
CA ASP A 26 -25.11 -3.28 -29.93
C ASP A 26 -25.84 -3.60 -28.62
N ARG A 27 -27.07 -3.07 -28.52
CA ARG A 27 -28.03 -3.23 -27.42
C ARG A 27 -28.00 -4.62 -26.79
N LEU A 28 -27.58 -4.69 -25.52
CA LEU A 28 -27.78 -5.85 -24.66
C LEU A 28 -29.29 -6.03 -24.40
N ARG A 29 -29.84 -7.15 -24.89
CA ARG A 29 -31.16 -7.67 -24.48
C ARG A 29 -31.10 -8.07 -23.01
N ARG A 30 -32.09 -7.64 -22.21
CA ARG A 30 -32.33 -8.15 -20.85
C ARG A 30 -32.65 -9.65 -20.91
N VAL A 31 -31.80 -10.46 -20.29
CA VAL A 31 -32.12 -11.85 -19.90
C VAL A 31 -32.34 -11.86 -18.39
N GLY A 32 -33.43 -12.51 -17.99
CA GLY A 32 -34.12 -12.33 -16.71
C GLY A 32 -33.39 -12.80 -15.45
N GLN A 33 -33.96 -12.38 -14.33
CA GLN A 33 -33.60 -12.76 -12.97
C GLN A 33 -33.63 -14.29 -12.80
N GLY A 34 -32.45 -14.89 -12.64
CA GLY A 34 -32.25 -16.22 -12.07
C GLY A 34 -31.34 -16.09 -10.86
N ARG A 35 -31.86 -16.36 -9.66
CA ARG A 35 -31.07 -16.47 -8.43
C ARG A 35 -30.14 -17.68 -8.58
N ALA A 36 -28.83 -17.45 -8.60
CA ALA A 36 -27.85 -18.53 -8.46
C ALA A 36 -27.72 -18.86 -6.97
N GLU A 37 -28.32 -19.97 -6.55
CA GLU A 37 -28.03 -20.58 -5.25
C GLU A 37 -26.62 -21.19 -5.31
N LEU A 38 -25.70 -20.63 -4.52
CA LEU A 38 -24.35 -21.17 -4.32
C LEU A 38 -24.47 -22.43 -3.46
N GLY A 39 -24.27 -23.60 -4.07
CA GLY A 39 -24.17 -24.88 -3.37
C GLY A 39 -23.02 -24.88 -2.36
N VAL A 40 -23.33 -25.22 -1.12
CA VAL A 40 -22.35 -25.41 -0.04
C VAL A 40 -21.62 -26.74 -0.27
N LEU A 41 -20.37 -26.66 -0.73
CA LEU A 41 -19.47 -27.81 -0.72
C LEU A 41 -19.04 -28.07 0.74
N ARG A 42 -19.56 -29.15 1.33
CA ARG A 42 -19.10 -29.68 2.62
C ARG A 42 -17.68 -30.22 2.45
N GLY A 43 -16.69 -29.47 2.94
CA GLY A 43 -15.30 -29.92 3.07
C GLY A 43 -15.10 -30.70 4.37
N ASP A 44 -14.42 -31.84 4.26
CA ASP A 44 -14.13 -32.78 5.34
C ASP A 44 -13.45 -32.16 6.57
N HIS A 45 -14.03 -32.43 7.73
CA HIS A 45 -13.54 -32.04 9.06
C HIS A 45 -12.37 -32.91 9.53
N ARG A 46 -11.17 -32.73 8.95
CA ARG A 46 -9.93 -33.30 9.52
C ARG A 46 -8.75 -32.33 9.42
N CYS A 47 -8.88 -31.21 10.14
CA CYS A 47 -7.73 -30.47 10.66
C CYS A 47 -8.19 -29.61 11.85
N ALA A 48 -8.52 -30.27 12.96
CA ALA A 48 -8.93 -29.61 14.20
C ALA A 48 -8.15 -30.22 15.35
N ALA A 49 -6.99 -29.62 15.69
CA ALA A 49 -6.43 -29.59 17.05
C ALA A 49 -5.03 -28.96 17.08
N VAL A 50 -4.90 -27.63 16.86
CA VAL A 50 -3.89 -26.82 17.54
C VAL A 50 -4.49 -25.42 17.78
N THR A 51 -4.34 -24.91 19.01
CA THR A 51 -4.73 -23.59 19.55
C THR A 51 -6.23 -23.25 19.70
N ARG A 52 -6.86 -23.81 20.74
CA ARG A 52 -7.91 -23.12 21.50
C ARG A 52 -7.25 -22.10 22.44
N GLY A 53 -7.17 -20.83 22.05
CA GLY A 53 -6.71 -19.76 22.95
C GLY A 53 -6.73 -18.39 22.28
N ARG A 54 -7.69 -17.55 22.70
CA ARG A 54 -8.03 -16.20 22.18
C ARG A 54 -8.55 -16.21 20.74
N ARG A 55 -9.68 -15.54 20.52
CA ARG A 55 -10.20 -15.34 19.16
C ARG A 55 -9.18 -14.44 18.43
N ASP A 56 -8.63 -14.93 17.33
CA ASP A 56 -7.81 -14.19 16.35
C ASP A 56 -8.64 -13.06 15.71
N ALA A 57 -9.01 -12.06 16.50
CA ALA A 57 -9.81 -10.96 16.02
C ALA A 57 -8.87 -9.99 15.30
N ALA A 58 -8.87 -10.05 13.97
CA ALA A 58 -8.28 -9.02 13.12
C ALA A 58 -8.75 -7.64 13.61
N ARG A 59 -7.83 -6.82 14.08
CA ARG A 59 -8.14 -5.45 14.47
C ARG A 59 -8.14 -4.60 13.22
N ALA A 60 -9.30 -4.06 12.87
CA ALA A 60 -9.39 -3.07 11.80
C ALA A 60 -8.58 -1.83 12.19
N VAL A 61 -7.67 -1.39 11.31
CA VAL A 61 -7.06 -0.06 11.45
C VAL A 61 -8.15 0.94 11.06
N GLY A 62 -8.85 1.47 12.06
CA GLY A 62 -9.98 2.36 11.84
C GLY A 62 -9.61 3.52 10.91
N GLN A 63 -10.56 3.99 10.08
CA GLN A 63 -10.38 5.14 9.17
C GLN A 63 -10.20 6.49 9.88
N ALA A 64 -9.82 6.49 11.16
CA ALA A 64 -9.69 7.64 12.04
C ALA A 64 -8.53 8.59 11.67
N GLY A 65 -7.91 8.43 10.49
CA GLY A 65 -6.85 9.30 10.00
C GLY A 65 -7.28 10.76 9.78
N ARG A 66 -8.58 11.04 9.60
CA ARG A 66 -9.08 12.36 9.15
C ARG A 66 -8.95 13.50 10.17
N HIS A 67 -8.58 13.20 11.42
CA HIS A 67 -8.47 14.17 12.51
C HIS A 67 -7.19 14.03 13.34
N LEU A 68 -6.28 13.14 12.93
CA LEU A 68 -4.98 13.04 13.58
C LEU A 68 -4.07 14.15 13.03
N PRO A 69 -3.17 14.72 13.86
CA PRO A 69 -2.14 15.62 13.37
C PRO A 69 -1.24 14.87 12.37
N ASP A 70 -0.68 15.60 11.41
CA ASP A 70 0.31 15.02 10.52
C ASP A 70 1.53 14.54 11.31
N PRO A 71 2.03 13.33 11.04
CA PRO A 71 3.17 12.82 11.76
C PRO A 71 4.41 13.66 11.40
N PRO A 72 5.39 13.75 12.32
CA PRO A 72 6.66 14.37 12.01
C PRO A 72 7.25 13.76 10.75
N ARG A 73 7.69 14.61 9.83
CA ARG A 73 8.36 14.16 8.60
C ARG A 73 9.82 13.77 8.83
N ARG A 74 10.35 13.94 10.04
CA ARG A 74 11.73 13.55 10.39
C ARG A 74 11.72 12.41 11.39
N ALA A 75 12.56 11.42 11.14
CA ALA A 75 12.70 10.28 12.03
C ALA A 75 13.25 10.70 13.41
N PRO A 76 12.62 10.27 14.52
CA PRO A 76 13.18 10.39 15.85
C PRO A 76 14.60 9.81 15.94
N ARG A 77 15.47 10.48 16.71
CA ARG A 77 16.89 10.13 16.88
C ARG A 77 17.15 9.71 18.33
N GLY A 78 18.29 9.05 18.57
CA GLY A 78 18.69 8.56 19.89
C GLY A 78 18.07 7.21 20.27
N SER A 79 18.28 6.81 21.53
CA SER A 79 17.94 5.50 22.08
C SER A 79 16.56 5.41 22.73
N SER A 80 15.82 6.52 22.85
CA SER A 80 14.47 6.54 23.39
C SER A 80 13.47 5.94 22.40
N LEU A 81 12.59 5.06 22.87
CA LEU A 81 11.55 4.41 22.05
C LEU A 81 10.25 5.22 22.05
N SER A 82 9.58 5.28 20.89
CA SER A 82 8.20 5.75 20.76
C SER A 82 7.21 4.58 20.70
N CYS A 83 7.61 3.48 20.05
CA CYS A 83 6.86 2.23 19.93
C CYS A 83 7.23 1.24 21.04
N LYS A 84 6.51 0.12 21.14
CA LYS A 84 6.69 -0.87 22.23
C LYS A 84 8.04 -1.59 22.20
N ASN A 85 8.67 -1.73 21.03
CA ASN A 85 10.01 -2.31 20.89
C ASN A 85 10.74 -1.77 19.65
N TRP A 86 12.02 -2.15 19.54
CA TRP A 86 12.92 -1.71 18.47
C TRP A 86 12.52 -2.16 17.07
N LEU A 87 11.91 -3.34 16.91
CA LEU A 87 11.51 -3.84 15.59
C LEU A 87 10.39 -2.97 15.00
N ILE A 88 9.44 -2.56 15.84
CA ILE A 88 8.34 -1.69 15.45
C ILE A 88 8.84 -0.25 15.30
N GLU A 89 9.67 0.21 16.23
CA GLU A 89 10.29 1.54 16.19
C GLU A 89 11.10 1.76 14.90
N ALA A 90 11.83 0.73 14.44
CA ALA A 90 12.57 0.80 13.20
C ALA A 90 11.64 1.12 12.02
N ALA A 91 10.53 0.38 11.86
CA ALA A 91 9.54 0.68 10.82
C ALA A 91 8.94 2.08 10.97
N TYR A 92 8.63 2.49 12.20
CA TYR A 92 8.11 3.83 12.51
C TYR A 92 9.09 4.95 12.13
N ARG A 93 10.39 4.78 12.39
CA ARG A 93 11.42 5.75 12.01
C ARG A 93 11.65 5.76 10.50
N MET A 94 11.65 4.59 9.86
CA MET A 94 11.94 4.48 8.42
C MET A 94 10.86 5.12 7.55
N ILE A 95 9.57 4.96 7.89
CA ILE A 95 8.52 5.66 7.12
C ILE A 95 8.61 7.18 7.24
N GLN A 96 9.03 7.70 8.40
CA GLN A 96 9.27 9.13 8.59
C GLN A 96 10.51 9.57 7.82
N ASN A 97 11.60 8.80 7.87
CA ASN A 97 12.83 9.10 7.12
C ASN A 97 12.58 9.20 5.61
N ASN A 98 11.75 8.32 5.05
CA ASN A 98 11.36 8.39 3.64
C ASN A 98 10.65 9.69 3.26
N LEU A 99 10.09 10.41 4.24
CA LEU A 99 9.36 11.67 4.04
C LEU A 99 10.11 12.88 4.59
N ASP A 100 11.36 12.71 5.03
CA ASP A 100 12.19 13.82 5.50
C ASP A 100 12.43 14.81 4.34
N PRO A 101 12.22 16.12 4.54
CA PRO A 101 12.49 17.12 3.50
C PRO A 101 13.91 17.11 2.93
N GLU A 102 14.88 16.55 3.67
CA GLU A 102 16.26 16.38 3.18
C GLU A 102 16.47 15.08 2.38
N VAL A 103 15.48 14.18 2.38
CA VAL A 103 15.56 12.85 1.74
C VAL A 103 14.57 12.74 0.57
N ALA A 104 13.33 13.16 0.76
CA ALA A 104 12.23 13.01 -0.19
C ALA A 104 12.24 14.11 -1.26
N GLU A 105 11.96 13.75 -2.52
CA GLU A 105 11.83 14.72 -3.61
C GLU A 105 10.65 15.69 -3.39
N LYS A 106 9.49 15.19 -2.96
CA LYS A 106 8.27 16.01 -2.72
C LYS A 106 7.50 15.48 -1.50
N PRO A 107 7.97 15.78 -0.27
CA PRO A 107 7.42 15.20 0.96
C PRO A 107 5.94 15.53 1.18
N ASP A 108 5.46 16.71 0.81
CA ASP A 108 4.06 17.10 0.96
C ASP A 108 3.10 16.33 0.04
N ALA A 109 3.61 15.83 -1.09
CA ALA A 109 2.91 14.92 -1.99
C ALA A 109 3.12 13.44 -1.62
N LEU A 110 3.83 13.16 -0.52
CA LEU A 110 4.26 11.85 -0.06
C LEU A 110 5.19 11.10 -1.03
N VAL A 111 5.76 11.81 -2.01
CA VAL A 111 6.65 11.25 -3.02
C VAL A 111 8.07 11.25 -2.48
N VAL A 112 8.69 10.07 -2.47
CA VAL A 112 10.05 9.85 -2.01
C VAL A 112 11.03 10.08 -3.16
N TYR A 113 10.88 9.32 -4.26
CA TYR A 113 11.77 9.42 -5.42
C TYR A 113 11.13 8.96 -6.73
N HIS A 114 11.76 9.35 -7.85
CA HIS A 114 11.48 8.88 -9.21
C HIS A 114 10.02 9.07 -9.63
N GLY A 115 9.56 10.33 -9.55
CA GLY A 115 8.29 10.77 -10.12
C GLY A 115 7.10 10.57 -9.19
N ILE A 116 6.54 9.36 -9.12
CA ILE A 116 5.32 9.06 -8.35
C ILE A 116 5.50 7.99 -7.27
N GLY A 117 6.75 7.58 -6.97
CA GLY A 117 7.05 6.63 -5.90
C GLY A 117 6.73 7.22 -4.54
N LYS A 118 5.70 6.71 -3.86
CA LYS A 118 5.18 7.28 -2.61
C LYS A 118 5.41 6.38 -1.41
N ALA A 119 5.59 6.98 -0.23
CA ALA A 119 5.71 6.25 1.04
C ALA A 119 4.36 5.75 1.58
N ALA A 120 3.28 6.51 1.34
CA ALA A 120 1.92 6.16 1.74
C ALA A 120 0.91 6.69 0.72
N ARG A 121 -0.27 6.06 0.65
CA ARG A 121 -1.24 6.32 -0.42
C ARG A 121 -1.76 7.75 -0.41
N ASN A 122 -2.02 8.25 0.79
CA ASN A 122 -2.48 9.60 1.08
C ASN A 122 -2.18 9.91 2.56
N HIS A 123 -2.38 11.16 2.97
CA HIS A 123 -2.06 11.61 4.32
C HIS A 123 -2.87 10.88 5.40
N ASP A 124 -4.14 10.55 5.13
CA ASP A 124 -4.96 9.73 6.02
C ASP A 124 -4.34 8.35 6.27
N ALA A 125 -3.85 7.70 5.21
CA ALA A 125 -3.20 6.41 5.31
C ALA A 125 -1.87 6.50 6.06
N LEU A 126 -1.07 7.54 5.82
CA LEU A 126 0.18 7.78 6.56
C LEU A 126 -0.09 7.92 8.07
N ARG A 127 -1.04 8.78 8.44
CA ARG A 127 -1.46 8.97 9.84
C ARG A 127 -1.93 7.66 10.48
N ALA A 128 -2.72 6.89 9.74
CA ALA A 128 -3.18 5.59 10.20
C ALA A 128 -2.05 4.56 10.36
N ILE A 129 -1.04 4.55 9.47
CA ILE A 129 0.13 3.67 9.59
C ILE A 129 0.93 4.03 10.83
N VAL A 130 1.26 5.31 11.00
CA VAL A 130 2.02 5.80 12.16
C VAL A 130 1.32 5.44 13.47
N ARG A 131 0.02 5.72 13.56
CA ARG A 131 -0.78 5.36 14.73
C ARG A 131 -0.79 3.85 14.97
N ALA A 132 -0.97 3.05 13.91
CA ALA A 132 -0.98 1.60 14.03
C ALA A 132 0.36 1.07 14.57
N LEU A 133 1.50 1.61 14.11
CA LEU A 133 2.82 1.23 14.60
C LEU A 133 3.02 1.59 16.09
N LEU A 134 2.57 2.77 16.53
CA LEU A 134 2.65 3.16 17.94
C LEU A 134 1.85 2.20 18.86
N GLU A 135 0.71 1.69 18.37
CA GLU A 135 -0.18 0.82 19.13
C GLU A 135 0.11 -0.68 18.96
N LEU A 136 0.94 -1.08 17.99
CA LEU A 136 1.18 -2.47 17.59
C LEU A 136 1.79 -3.30 18.73
N GLY A 137 1.27 -4.49 18.97
CA GLY A 137 1.82 -5.50 19.88
C GLY A 137 3.08 -6.18 19.33
N GLU A 138 3.86 -6.79 20.22
CA GLU A 138 5.11 -7.46 19.84
C GLU A 138 4.90 -8.76 19.07
N ASP A 139 3.74 -9.38 19.27
CA ASP A 139 3.26 -10.58 18.60
C ASP A 139 2.28 -10.25 17.47
N GLU A 140 2.12 -8.97 17.10
CA GLU A 140 1.21 -8.53 16.04
C GLU A 140 1.94 -8.18 14.74
N THR A 141 1.21 -8.26 13.63
CA THR A 141 1.66 -7.89 12.29
C THR A 141 0.68 -6.90 11.66
N LEU A 142 1.19 -5.75 11.21
CA LEU A 142 0.45 -4.76 10.43
C LEU A 142 0.49 -5.11 8.94
N LEU A 143 -0.67 -5.13 8.28
CA LEU A 143 -0.78 -5.29 6.84
C LEU A 143 -0.95 -3.94 6.15
N VAL A 144 -0.08 -3.63 5.20
CA VAL A 144 -0.14 -2.43 4.37
C VAL A 144 -0.34 -2.83 2.91
N GLN A 145 -1.52 -2.52 2.37
CA GLN A 145 -1.86 -2.76 0.97
C GLN A 145 -1.72 -1.45 0.21
N SER A 146 -0.80 -1.38 -0.76
CA SER A 146 -0.56 -0.21 -1.62
C SER A 146 -0.58 1.10 -0.82
N GLY A 147 0.28 1.18 0.19
CA GLY A 147 0.42 2.34 1.07
C GLY A 147 -0.77 2.66 1.98
N LYS A 148 -1.73 1.74 2.16
CA LYS A 148 -2.86 1.88 3.10
C LYS A 148 -2.81 0.77 4.16
N PRO A 149 -2.90 1.10 5.46
CA PRO A 149 -2.99 0.08 6.50
C PRO A 149 -4.40 -0.55 6.47
N VAL A 150 -4.48 -1.86 6.31
CA VAL A 150 -5.77 -2.56 6.13
C VAL A 150 -6.19 -3.39 7.35
N GLY A 151 -5.24 -3.80 8.19
CA GLY A 151 -5.54 -4.58 9.39
C GLY A 151 -4.30 -4.94 10.18
N VAL A 152 -4.52 -5.29 11.44
CA VAL A 152 -3.53 -5.85 12.34
C VAL A 152 -4.00 -7.24 12.77
N PHE A 153 -3.09 -8.22 12.74
CA PHE A 153 -3.37 -9.60 13.11
C PHE A 153 -2.39 -10.05 14.17
N THR A 154 -2.88 -10.83 15.14
CA THR A 154 -2.00 -11.57 16.05
C THR A 154 -1.27 -12.65 15.27
N THR A 155 0.02 -12.77 15.53
CA THR A 155 0.97 -13.67 14.89
C THR A 155 1.87 -14.28 15.97
N HIS A 156 3.18 -14.03 15.95
CA HIS A 156 4.12 -14.46 16.98
C HIS A 156 5.36 -13.56 16.98
N PRO A 157 6.17 -13.53 18.05
CA PRO A 157 7.32 -12.61 18.15
C PRO A 157 8.35 -12.72 17.01
N GLY A 158 8.55 -13.92 16.45
CA GLY A 158 9.44 -14.15 15.31
C GLY A 158 8.88 -13.75 13.92
N ALA A 159 7.62 -13.34 13.83
CA ALA A 159 7.01 -12.89 12.57
C ALA A 159 7.49 -11.48 12.18
N PRO A 160 7.36 -11.07 10.90
CA PRO A 160 7.55 -9.68 10.50
C PRO A 160 6.53 -8.75 11.19
N ARG A 161 6.95 -7.56 11.65
CA ARG A 161 6.01 -6.59 12.26
C ARG A 161 5.11 -5.90 11.24
N VAL A 162 5.57 -5.79 10.00
CA VAL A 162 4.84 -5.15 8.90
C VAL A 162 5.00 -5.99 7.64
N LEU A 163 3.88 -6.29 6.97
CA LEU A 163 3.85 -6.88 5.63
C LEU A 163 3.29 -5.88 4.64
N ILE A 164 4.03 -5.64 3.55
CA ILE A 164 3.71 -4.61 2.56
C ILE A 164 3.50 -5.27 1.20
N ALA A 165 2.38 -4.96 0.56
CA ALA A 165 2.07 -5.37 -0.81
C ALA A 165 1.65 -4.15 -1.62
N ASN A 166 2.59 -3.57 -2.38
CA ASN A 166 2.36 -2.36 -3.16
C ASN A 166 2.21 -2.68 -4.65
N SER A 167 1.28 -1.98 -5.30
CA SER A 167 1.13 -1.95 -6.77
C SER A 167 0.86 -3.31 -7.43
N LEU A 168 0.46 -4.33 -6.67
CA LEU A 168 0.16 -5.65 -7.21
C LEU A 168 -1.17 -5.60 -7.99
N LEU A 169 -1.08 -5.88 -9.29
CA LEU A 169 -2.22 -6.05 -10.19
C LEU A 169 -2.14 -7.43 -10.83
N VAL A 170 -3.31 -8.03 -11.10
CA VAL A 170 -3.35 -9.28 -11.85
C VAL A 170 -2.80 -9.03 -13.27
N PRO A 171 -1.92 -9.89 -13.82
CA PRO A 171 -1.10 -9.53 -14.99
C PRO A 171 -1.88 -9.01 -16.20
N ARG A 172 -3.09 -9.53 -16.45
CA ARG A 172 -3.96 -9.07 -17.54
C ARG A 172 -4.31 -7.57 -17.48
N TRP A 173 -4.30 -7.00 -16.29
CA TRP A 173 -4.64 -5.61 -15.96
C TRP A 173 -3.45 -4.79 -15.50
N ALA A 174 -2.23 -5.34 -15.53
CA ALA A 174 -1.00 -4.65 -15.14
C ALA A 174 -0.55 -3.66 -16.24
N THR A 175 -1.41 -2.71 -16.59
CA THR A 175 -1.16 -1.63 -17.55
C THR A 175 -1.16 -0.28 -16.84
N TRP A 176 -0.44 0.69 -17.41
CA TRP A 176 -0.39 2.05 -16.87
C TRP A 176 -1.76 2.74 -16.85
N ASP A 177 -2.61 2.50 -17.84
CA ASP A 177 -3.95 3.09 -17.89
C ASP A 177 -4.83 2.62 -16.73
N GLU A 178 -4.83 1.30 -16.46
CA GLU A 178 -5.60 0.74 -15.36
C GLU A 178 -5.01 1.13 -14.00
N PHE A 179 -3.68 1.15 -13.90
CA PHE A 179 -3.00 1.63 -12.70
C PHE A 179 -3.39 3.09 -12.39
N ARG A 180 -3.35 3.99 -13.38
CA ARG A 180 -3.71 5.42 -13.21
C ARG A 180 -5.18 5.59 -12.86
N ARG A 181 -6.08 4.78 -13.44
CA ARG A 181 -7.50 4.76 -13.07
C ARG A 181 -7.67 4.41 -11.60
N LEU A 182 -7.04 3.31 -11.14
CA LEU A 182 -7.09 2.87 -9.75
C LEU A 182 -6.41 3.86 -8.80
N GLU A 183 -5.33 4.53 -9.22
CA GLU A 183 -4.66 5.57 -8.42
C GLU A 183 -5.59 6.79 -8.24
N ALA A 184 -6.24 7.24 -9.31
CA ALA A 184 -7.19 8.34 -9.27
C ALA A 184 -8.39 8.04 -8.36
N GLU A 185 -8.81 6.77 -8.29
CA GLU A 185 -9.85 6.28 -7.36
C GLU A 185 -9.32 6.05 -5.92
N GLY A 186 -8.02 6.23 -5.68
CA GLY A 186 -7.40 6.01 -4.36
C GLY A 186 -7.33 4.54 -3.94
N LEU A 187 -7.32 3.61 -4.90
CA LEU A 187 -7.34 2.16 -4.69
C LEU A 187 -5.95 1.53 -4.74
N THR A 188 -4.99 2.18 -5.38
CA THR A 188 -3.59 1.73 -5.45
C THR A 188 -2.61 2.88 -5.22
N MET A 189 -1.33 2.55 -5.14
CA MET A 189 -0.21 3.46 -4.96
C MET A 189 1.01 2.85 -5.65
N PHE A 190 1.87 3.68 -6.24
CA PHE A 190 3.15 3.23 -6.79
C PHE A 190 4.21 3.28 -5.69
N GLY A 191 4.70 2.11 -5.29
CA GLY A 191 5.66 1.99 -4.18
C GLY A 191 7.12 2.15 -4.56
N GLN A 192 7.45 2.05 -5.85
CA GLN A 192 8.82 1.80 -6.31
C GLN A 192 9.48 0.63 -5.57
N MET A 193 10.81 0.67 -5.40
CA MET A 193 11.60 -0.29 -4.61
C MET A 193 11.90 0.26 -3.22
#